data_AF-D6X852-F1
#
_entry.id   AF-D6X852-F1
#
_cell.length_a   1.000
_cell.length_b   1.000
_cell.length_c   1.000
_cell.angle_alpha   90.00
_cell.angle_beta   90.00
_cell.angle_gamma   90.00
#
_symmetry.space_group_name_H-M   'P 1'
#
loop_
_entity.id
_entity.type
_entity.pdbx_description
1 polymer ?
#
loop_
_entity_poly.entity_id
_entity_poly.type
_entity_poly.pdbx_seq_one_letter_code
_entity_poly.pdbx_strand_id
1 'polypeptide(L)'
;MTLPGRTEHLVLPGVLSAEEAVETVAGILAVQRPDGAIPWFRGHHLDPWDHTEAAMALDAAGEHDAAARAYEWLARHQNDDGSWYAAYHDGDPAAVTDHGRESNFCAYIAVGVWHHYLATGDEAFLDRMWPVVYAAVEFVLGLQQPGGQIGWKREPDGTAVDDALLTGSSSVHHALRCALAIAEEREEPQPDWELAAGALAHAVRHHPERFLDKDRYSMDWYYP
;
A
#
# COMPACT_ATOMS: atom_id res chain seq x y z
N MET A 1 42.65 -26.11 5.26
CA MET A 1 42.78 -24.66 5.45
C MET A 1 41.45 -24.02 5.09
N THR A 2 40.76 -23.49 6.12
CA THR A 2 39.71 -22.44 6.13
C THR A 2 38.56 -22.49 5.12
N LEU A 3 37.36 -22.80 5.65
CA LEU A 3 36.04 -22.60 5.04
C LEU A 3 35.77 -21.11 4.77
N PRO A 4 35.06 -20.75 3.69
CA PRO A 4 34.66 -19.36 3.42
C PRO A 4 33.50 -18.94 4.34
N GLY A 5 33.75 -17.88 5.10
CA GLY A 5 32.78 -16.89 5.61
C GLY A 5 31.39 -17.38 6.01
N ARG A 6 31.25 -17.86 7.25
CA ARG A 6 30.00 -17.59 7.99
C ARG A 6 29.97 -16.07 8.21
N THR A 7 29.04 -15.38 7.56
CA THR A 7 28.67 -14.03 7.96
C THR A 7 28.25 -14.13 9.42
N GLU A 8 29.04 -13.60 10.34
CA GLU A 8 28.63 -13.50 11.74
C GLU A 8 27.33 -12.69 11.75
N HIS A 9 26.24 -13.30 12.21
CA HIS A 9 24.96 -12.61 12.32
C HIS A 9 25.15 -11.42 13.27
N LEU A 10 25.09 -10.21 12.72
CA LEU A 10 25.13 -8.98 13.50
C LEU A 10 23.84 -8.92 14.31
N VAL A 11 23.89 -9.32 15.59
CA VAL A 11 22.78 -9.17 16.52
C VAL A 11 22.97 -7.87 17.30
N LEU A 12 22.07 -6.90 17.09
CA LEU A 12 22.01 -5.67 17.87
C LEU A 12 20.94 -5.84 18.96
N PRO A 13 21.31 -5.87 20.26
CA PRO A 13 20.33 -6.01 21.34
C PRO A 13 19.25 -4.92 21.28
N GLY A 14 17.98 -5.31 21.36
CA GLY A 14 16.84 -4.40 21.26
C GLY A 14 16.33 -4.15 19.84
N VAL A 15 16.94 -4.76 18.82
CA VAL A 15 16.45 -4.78 17.44
C VAL A 15 16.01 -6.21 17.08
N LEU A 16 14.96 -6.29 16.24
CA LEU A 16 14.40 -7.54 15.75
C LEU A 16 15.50 -8.46 15.17
N SER A 17 15.59 -9.68 15.68
CA SER A 17 16.48 -10.72 15.17
C SER A 17 15.89 -11.40 13.93
N ALA A 18 16.74 -12.14 13.20
CA ALA A 18 16.28 -12.93 12.05
C ALA A 18 15.28 -14.03 12.46
N GLU A 19 15.45 -14.63 13.65
CA GLU A 19 14.52 -15.64 14.17
C GLU A 19 13.15 -15.01 14.51
N GLU A 20 13.15 -13.84 15.16
CA GLU A 20 11.90 -13.11 15.46
C GLU A 20 11.20 -12.62 14.19
N ALA A 21 11.95 -12.25 13.14
CA ALA A 21 11.38 -11.92 11.83
C ALA A 21 10.69 -13.14 11.19
N VAL A 22 11.32 -14.32 11.25
CA VAL A 22 10.71 -15.58 10.77
C VAL A 22 9.47 -15.93 11.58
N GLU A 23 9.48 -15.77 12.91
CA GLU A 23 8.30 -15.98 13.75
C GLU A 23 7.16 -15.02 13.39
N THR A 24 7.48 -13.76 13.09
CA THR A 24 6.52 -12.76 12.64
C THR A 24 5.84 -13.18 11.33
N VAL A 25 6.62 -13.62 10.34
CA VAL A 25 6.12 -14.13 9.06
C VAL A 25 5.24 -15.36 9.24
N ALA A 26 5.65 -16.30 10.10
CA ALA A 26 4.83 -17.46 10.46
C ALA A 26 3.50 -17.06 11.08
N GLY A 27 3.48 -15.99 11.88
CA GLY A 27 2.26 -15.38 12.41
C GLY A 27 1.34 -14.86 11.31
N ILE A 28 1.88 -14.12 10.34
CA ILE A 28 1.12 -13.61 9.17
C ILE A 28 0.52 -14.77 8.37
N LEU A 29 1.31 -15.80 8.06
CA LEU A 29 0.83 -17.00 7.37
C LEU A 29 -0.29 -17.71 8.14
N ALA A 30 -0.19 -17.80 9.47
CA ALA A 30 -1.20 -18.45 10.29
C ALA A 30 -2.54 -17.68 10.30
N VAL A 31 -2.52 -16.36 10.14
CA VAL A 31 -3.74 -15.53 10.07
C VAL A 31 -4.28 -15.36 8.65
N GLN A 32 -3.47 -15.56 7.61
CA GLN A 32 -3.96 -15.53 6.22
C GLN A 32 -5.11 -16.54 6.03
N ARG A 33 -6.17 -16.11 5.36
CA ARG A 33 -7.34 -16.91 5.00
C ARG A 33 -7.09 -17.65 3.68
N PRO A 34 -7.81 -18.76 3.41
CA PRO A 34 -7.66 -19.50 2.15
C PRO A 34 -7.92 -18.68 0.88
N ASP A 35 -8.72 -17.62 0.96
CA ASP A 35 -9.03 -16.70 -0.14
C ASP A 35 -7.99 -15.57 -0.30
N GLY A 36 -6.93 -15.55 0.51
CA GLY A 36 -5.86 -14.55 0.48
C GLY A 36 -6.05 -13.37 1.45
N ALA A 37 -7.21 -13.26 2.12
CA ALA A 37 -7.44 -12.19 3.09
C ALA A 37 -6.46 -12.30 4.27
N ILE A 38 -5.90 -11.19 4.71
CA ILE A 38 -5.02 -11.09 5.90
C ILE A 38 -5.63 -10.04 6.84
N PRO A 39 -6.44 -10.46 7.83
CA PRO A 39 -6.95 -9.53 8.85
C PRO A 39 -5.84 -9.18 9.85
N TRP A 40 -6.06 -8.13 10.66
CA TRP A 40 -5.15 -7.80 11.77
C TRP A 40 -4.92 -9.00 12.69
N PHE A 41 -6.00 -9.71 12.99
CA PHE A 41 -6.02 -11.01 13.64
C PHE A 41 -7.40 -11.65 13.43
N ARG A 42 -7.50 -12.95 13.71
CA ARG A 42 -8.75 -13.70 13.52
C ARG A 42 -9.92 -13.06 14.28
N GLY A 43 -11.01 -12.78 13.57
CA GLY A 43 -12.25 -12.20 14.08
C GLY A 43 -12.28 -10.67 14.14
N HIS A 44 -11.26 -9.98 13.61
CA HIS A 44 -11.19 -8.51 13.60
C HIS A 44 -11.34 -7.93 12.19
N HIS A 45 -11.01 -6.65 12.01
CA HIS A 45 -11.04 -5.98 10.73
C HIS A 45 -9.83 -6.35 9.84
N LEU A 46 -10.05 -6.18 8.54
CA LEU A 46 -9.05 -6.10 7.49
C LEU A 46 -9.20 -4.75 6.82
N ASP A 47 -8.12 -3.98 6.73
CA ASP A 47 -8.03 -2.81 5.87
C ASP A 47 -7.01 -3.06 4.73
N PRO A 48 -7.17 -2.42 3.56
CA PRO A 48 -6.31 -2.64 2.40
C PRO A 48 -4.85 -2.20 2.61
N TRP A 49 -4.56 -1.29 3.55
CA TRP A 49 -3.21 -0.81 3.82
C TRP A 49 -2.39 -1.88 4.56
N ASP A 50 -2.86 -2.28 5.74
CA ASP A 50 -2.19 -3.30 6.57
C ASP A 50 -2.17 -4.65 5.84
N HIS A 51 -3.19 -4.94 5.04
CA HIS A 51 -3.23 -6.10 4.17
C HIS A 51 -2.09 -6.10 3.13
N THR A 52 -1.85 -4.94 2.50
CA THR A 52 -0.74 -4.76 1.55
C THR A 52 0.62 -4.86 2.25
N GLU A 53 0.78 -4.25 3.43
CA GLU A 53 2.02 -4.37 4.21
C GLU A 53 2.31 -5.82 4.62
N ALA A 54 1.28 -6.57 5.03
CA ALA A 54 1.43 -7.98 5.34
C ALA A 54 1.84 -8.80 4.11
N ALA A 55 1.29 -8.49 2.93
CA ALA A 55 1.72 -9.12 1.67
C ALA A 55 3.18 -8.80 1.34
N MET A 56 3.61 -7.55 1.53
CA MET A 56 5.01 -7.15 1.34
C MET A 56 5.96 -7.87 2.31
N ALA A 57 5.55 -8.06 3.56
CA ALA A 57 6.31 -8.82 4.55
C ALA A 57 6.48 -10.30 4.14
N LEU A 58 5.44 -10.90 3.57
CA LEU A 58 5.51 -12.26 3.00
C LEU A 58 6.50 -12.31 1.83
N ASP A 59 6.46 -11.34 0.91
CA ASP A 59 7.42 -11.26 -0.19
C ASP A 59 8.87 -11.10 0.29
N ALA A 60 9.12 -10.22 1.27
CA ALA A 60 10.43 -10.02 1.83
C ALA A 60 11.01 -11.30 2.50
N ALA A 61 10.13 -12.21 2.92
CA ALA A 61 10.48 -13.49 3.51
C ALA A 61 10.57 -14.65 2.49
N GLY A 62 10.27 -14.41 1.22
CA GLY A 62 10.26 -15.43 0.16
C GLY A 62 8.94 -16.22 0.05
N GLU A 63 7.89 -15.81 0.76
CA GLU A 63 6.56 -16.44 0.75
C GLU A 63 5.69 -15.88 -0.39
N HIS A 64 6.23 -15.89 -1.62
CA HIS A 64 5.67 -15.19 -2.78
C HIS A 64 4.27 -15.69 -3.18
N ASP A 65 4.01 -17.00 -3.09
CA ASP A 65 2.69 -17.55 -3.39
C ASP A 65 1.63 -17.05 -2.40
N ALA A 66 2.02 -16.83 -1.14
CA ALA A 66 1.14 -16.29 -0.12
C ALA A 66 0.89 -14.80 -0.33
N ALA A 67 1.93 -14.04 -0.69
CA ALA A 67 1.81 -12.63 -1.07
C ALA A 67 0.90 -12.45 -2.30
N ALA A 68 1.11 -13.24 -3.36
CA ALA A 68 0.31 -13.19 -4.58
C ALA A 68 -1.19 -13.39 -4.30
N ARG A 69 -1.56 -14.37 -3.45
CA ARG A 69 -2.96 -14.57 -3.05
C ARG A 69 -3.56 -13.35 -2.35
N ALA A 70 -2.76 -12.61 -1.58
CA ALA A 70 -3.22 -11.37 -0.95
C ALA A 70 -3.50 -10.30 -2.01
N TYR A 71 -2.58 -10.04 -2.93
CA TYR A 71 -2.83 -9.10 -4.03
C TYR A 71 -4.03 -9.49 -4.90
N GLU A 72 -4.22 -10.78 -5.17
CA GLU A 72 -5.40 -11.28 -5.87
C GLU A 72 -6.70 -11.09 -5.06
N TRP A 73 -6.64 -11.12 -3.73
CA TRP A 73 -7.79 -10.77 -2.90
C TRP A 73 -8.17 -9.30 -3.10
N LEU A 74 -7.20 -8.38 -3.10
CA LEU A 74 -7.46 -6.96 -3.37
C LEU A 74 -8.06 -6.79 -4.77
N ALA A 75 -7.49 -7.44 -5.79
CA ALA A 75 -8.01 -7.41 -7.16
C ALA A 75 -9.48 -7.86 -7.26
N ARG A 76 -9.86 -8.92 -6.54
CA ARG A 76 -11.24 -9.44 -6.54
C ARG A 76 -12.25 -8.55 -5.81
N HIS A 77 -11.78 -7.71 -4.88
CA HIS A 77 -12.64 -6.90 -4.01
C HIS A 77 -12.47 -5.39 -4.23
N GLN A 78 -11.82 -4.99 -5.33
CA GLN A 78 -11.77 -3.60 -5.76
C GLN A 78 -13.17 -3.13 -6.17
N ASN A 79 -13.57 -1.95 -5.70
CA ASN A 79 -14.81 -1.32 -6.09
C ASN A 79 -14.76 -0.87 -7.56
N ASP A 80 -15.93 -0.65 -8.16
CA ASP A 80 -16.05 -0.21 -9.56
C ASP A 80 -15.31 1.11 -9.87
N ASP A 81 -15.12 1.97 -8.85
CA ASP A 81 -14.40 3.24 -8.97
C ASP A 81 -12.88 3.12 -8.76
N GLY A 82 -12.35 1.90 -8.56
CA GLY A 82 -10.94 1.63 -8.33
C GLY A 82 -10.52 1.65 -6.86
N SER A 83 -11.42 2.03 -5.94
CA SER A 83 -11.12 2.11 -4.51
C SER A 83 -11.30 0.77 -3.77
N TRP A 84 -10.92 0.77 -2.49
CA TRP A 84 -11.40 -0.19 -1.50
C TRP A 84 -12.04 0.58 -0.33
N TYR A 85 -12.92 -0.10 0.39
CA TYR A 85 -13.44 0.42 1.65
C TYR A 85 -12.34 0.38 2.72
N ALA A 86 -12.44 1.28 3.70
CA ALA A 86 -11.44 1.45 4.73
C ALA A 86 -11.33 0.23 5.66
N ALA A 87 -12.42 -0.53 5.84
CA ALA A 87 -12.35 -1.77 6.62
C ALA A 87 -13.45 -2.78 6.28
N TYR A 88 -13.10 -4.07 6.36
CA TYR A 88 -13.94 -5.25 6.16
C TYR A 88 -13.89 -6.16 7.39
N HIS A 89 -14.94 -6.92 7.67
CA HIS A 89 -14.90 -7.94 8.71
C HIS A 89 -14.12 -9.19 8.26
N ASP A 90 -13.29 -9.75 9.14
CA ASP A 90 -12.54 -10.97 8.87
C ASP A 90 -13.44 -12.15 8.49
N GLY A 91 -13.20 -12.70 7.30
CA GLY A 91 -13.90 -13.86 6.78
C GLY A 91 -15.23 -13.53 6.08
N ASP A 92 -15.63 -12.26 6.04
CA ASP A 92 -16.79 -11.81 5.27
C ASP A 92 -16.49 -10.48 4.56
N PRO A 93 -15.95 -10.52 3.33
CA PRO A 93 -15.67 -9.30 2.55
C PRO A 93 -16.94 -8.52 2.17
N ALA A 94 -18.13 -9.11 2.27
CA ALA A 94 -19.39 -8.39 2.07
C ALA A 94 -19.81 -7.59 3.31
N ALA A 95 -19.31 -7.96 4.49
CA ALA A 95 -19.53 -7.23 5.74
C ALA A 95 -18.52 -6.09 5.89
N VAL A 96 -18.73 -5.02 5.13
CA VAL A 96 -17.97 -3.77 5.26
C VAL A 96 -18.24 -3.14 6.62
N THR A 97 -17.19 -2.80 7.35
CA THR A 97 -17.27 -2.20 8.69
C THR A 97 -16.98 -0.72 8.70
N ASP A 98 -16.26 -0.22 7.68
CA ASP A 98 -16.12 1.20 7.40
C ASP A 98 -16.16 1.43 5.88
N HIS A 99 -17.17 2.18 5.43
CA HIS A 99 -17.42 2.48 4.01
C HIS A 99 -16.64 3.71 3.50
N GLY A 100 -15.85 4.37 4.32
CA GLY A 100 -14.90 5.39 3.86
C GLY A 100 -13.92 4.80 2.85
N ARG A 101 -13.39 5.62 1.96
CA ARG A 101 -12.33 5.22 1.01
C ARG A 101 -11.18 6.18 1.15
N GLU A 102 -10.09 5.71 1.75
CA GLU A 102 -8.92 6.55 2.03
C GLU A 102 -7.95 6.50 0.85
N SER A 103 -7.43 7.66 0.47
CA SER A 103 -6.57 7.83 -0.70
C SER A 103 -5.24 7.07 -0.56
N ASN A 104 -4.62 7.12 0.61
CA ASN A 104 -3.38 6.40 0.90
C ASN A 104 -3.60 4.89 0.88
N PHE A 105 -4.70 4.41 1.45
CA PHE A 105 -5.07 3.00 1.45
C PHE A 105 -5.22 2.47 0.03
N CYS A 106 -5.92 3.20 -0.83
CA CYS A 106 -6.13 2.79 -2.21
C CYS A 106 -4.84 2.87 -3.04
N ALA A 107 -4.03 3.92 -2.87
CA ALA A 107 -2.80 4.08 -3.64
C ALA A 107 -1.76 2.98 -3.33
N TYR A 108 -1.73 2.49 -2.08
CA TYR A 108 -0.61 1.69 -1.57
C TYR A 108 -0.45 0.34 -2.28
N ILE A 109 -1.48 -0.18 -2.94
CA ILE A 109 -1.37 -1.38 -3.79
C ILE A 109 -0.29 -1.22 -4.87
N ALA A 110 -0.04 -0.01 -5.38
CA ALA A 110 1.02 0.23 -6.35
C ALA A 110 2.41 -0.07 -5.76
N VAL A 111 2.62 0.25 -4.48
CA VAL A 111 3.87 -0.06 -3.76
C VAL A 111 4.01 -1.57 -3.60
N GLY A 112 2.95 -2.25 -3.15
CA GLY A 112 2.96 -3.69 -2.95
C GLY A 112 3.20 -4.48 -4.25
N VAL A 113 2.47 -4.15 -5.32
CA VAL A 113 2.63 -4.80 -6.63
C VAL A 113 4.03 -4.58 -7.20
N TRP A 114 4.57 -3.37 -7.10
CA TRP A 114 5.94 -3.09 -7.53
C TRP A 114 6.97 -3.85 -6.69
N HIS A 115 6.78 -3.91 -5.37
CA HIS A 115 7.64 -4.67 -4.46
C HIS A 115 7.62 -6.17 -4.80
N HIS A 116 6.45 -6.75 -5.03
CA HIS A 116 6.31 -8.15 -5.45
C HIS A 116 7.08 -8.41 -6.75
N TYR A 117 6.88 -7.57 -7.77
CA TYR A 117 7.59 -7.69 -9.03
C TYR A 117 9.11 -7.59 -8.85
N LEU A 118 9.60 -6.64 -8.06
CA LEU A 118 11.03 -6.53 -7.78
C LEU A 118 11.60 -7.74 -7.02
N ALA A 119 10.79 -8.40 -6.19
CA ALA A 119 11.20 -9.59 -5.45
C ALA A 119 11.21 -10.87 -6.31
N THR A 120 10.31 -10.98 -7.29
CA THR A 120 10.07 -12.23 -8.04
C THR A 120 10.47 -12.18 -9.50
N GLY A 121 10.45 -11.01 -10.14
CA GLY A 121 10.54 -10.85 -11.59
C GLY A 121 9.33 -11.40 -12.36
N ASP A 122 8.18 -11.63 -11.70
CA ASP A 122 6.99 -12.19 -12.34
C ASP A 122 6.24 -11.13 -13.18
N GLU A 123 6.64 -11.01 -14.45
CA GLU A 123 5.99 -10.16 -15.46
C GLU A 123 4.49 -10.51 -15.63
N ALA A 124 4.14 -11.80 -15.54
CA ALA A 124 2.75 -12.22 -15.72
C ALA A 124 1.88 -11.77 -14.54
N PHE A 125 2.41 -11.76 -13.31
CA PHE A 125 1.74 -11.16 -12.16
C PHE A 125 1.56 -9.66 -12.35
N LEU A 126 2.61 -8.96 -12.79
CA LEU A 126 2.56 -7.53 -13.07
C LEU A 126 1.48 -7.20 -14.09
N ASP A 127 1.37 -8.00 -15.15
CA ASP A 127 0.31 -7.91 -16.16
C ASP A 127 -1.10 -8.09 -15.61
N ARG A 128 -1.29 -9.07 -14.73
CA ARG A 128 -2.59 -9.31 -14.10
C ARG A 128 -2.99 -8.17 -13.14
N MET A 129 -2.02 -7.58 -12.44
CA MET A 129 -2.27 -6.55 -11.43
C MET A 129 -2.33 -5.13 -12.00
N TRP A 130 -1.81 -4.90 -13.22
CA TRP A 130 -1.79 -3.56 -13.80
C TRP A 130 -3.17 -2.87 -13.85
N PRO A 131 -4.27 -3.51 -14.30
CA PRO A 131 -5.58 -2.86 -14.31
C PRO A 131 -6.05 -2.41 -12.91
N VAL A 132 -5.66 -3.17 -11.88
CA VAL A 132 -6.00 -2.90 -10.48
C VAL A 132 -5.22 -1.67 -9.98
N VAL A 133 -3.91 -1.62 -10.24
CA VAL A 133 -3.05 -0.47 -9.92
C VAL A 133 -3.54 0.78 -10.66
N TYR A 134 -3.81 0.66 -11.95
CA TYR A 134 -4.30 1.76 -12.77
C TYR A 134 -5.60 2.35 -12.21
N ALA A 135 -6.61 1.51 -11.95
CA ALA A 135 -7.89 1.98 -11.40
C ALA A 135 -7.73 2.64 -10.02
N ALA A 136 -6.86 2.10 -9.17
CA ALA A 136 -6.56 2.67 -7.86
C ALA A 136 -5.89 4.05 -7.96
N VAL A 137 -4.95 4.21 -8.90
CA VAL A 137 -4.30 5.50 -9.15
C VAL A 137 -5.29 6.52 -9.68
N GLU A 138 -6.14 6.16 -10.65
CA GLU A 138 -7.18 7.05 -11.18
C GLU A 138 -8.16 7.52 -10.11
N PHE A 139 -8.58 6.62 -9.20
CA PHE A 139 -9.39 6.99 -8.04
C PHE A 139 -8.72 8.08 -7.20
N VAL A 140 -7.44 7.88 -6.88
CA VAL A 140 -6.65 8.76 -6.01
C VAL A 140 -6.37 10.10 -6.68
N LEU A 141 -6.05 10.12 -7.97
CA LEU A 141 -5.86 11.35 -8.73
C LEU A 141 -7.16 12.14 -8.88
N GLY A 142 -8.32 11.46 -8.89
CA GLY A 142 -9.63 12.09 -8.78
C GLY A 142 -9.90 12.82 -7.45
N LEU A 143 -9.03 12.69 -6.46
CA LEU A 143 -9.04 13.44 -5.19
C LEU A 143 -7.99 14.56 -5.14
N GLN A 144 -7.17 14.72 -6.19
CA GLN A 144 -6.16 15.75 -6.24
C GLN A 144 -6.78 17.14 -6.34
N GLN A 145 -6.31 18.06 -5.50
CA GLN A 145 -6.76 19.44 -5.44
C GLN A 145 -5.89 20.32 -6.35
N PRO A 146 -6.35 21.54 -6.72
CA PRO A 146 -5.57 22.45 -7.58
C PRO A 146 -4.18 22.81 -7.05
N GLY A 147 -3.97 22.71 -5.72
CA GLY A 147 -2.69 22.91 -5.07
C GLY A 147 -1.76 21.68 -5.11
N GLY A 148 -2.17 20.57 -5.74
CA GLY A 148 -1.39 19.34 -5.85
C GLY A 148 -1.55 18.37 -4.67
N GLN A 149 -2.00 18.84 -3.50
CA GLN A 149 -2.34 17.96 -2.38
C GLN A 149 -3.51 17.05 -2.72
N ILE A 150 -3.57 15.89 -2.08
CA ILE A 150 -4.62 14.90 -2.34
C ILE A 150 -5.57 14.85 -1.14
N GLY A 151 -6.86 15.00 -1.43
CA GLY A 151 -7.92 14.86 -0.44
C GLY A 151 -7.85 13.50 0.23
N TRP A 152 -7.84 13.46 1.57
CA TRP A 152 -7.42 12.25 2.28
C TRP A 152 -8.40 11.08 2.11
N LYS A 153 -9.68 11.37 1.88
CA LYS A 153 -10.69 10.33 1.70
C LYS A 153 -11.89 10.78 0.90
N ARG A 154 -12.77 9.82 0.70
CA ARG A 154 -14.08 9.97 0.10
C ARG A 154 -15.10 9.29 1.04
N GLU A 155 -16.10 10.03 1.51
CA GLU A 155 -17.10 9.58 2.50
C GLU A 155 -18.00 8.46 1.97
N PRO A 156 -18.73 7.68 2.81
CA PRO A 156 -19.59 6.59 2.34
C PRO A 156 -20.61 6.97 1.25
N ASP A 157 -21.02 8.24 1.20
CA ASP A 157 -21.98 8.75 0.20
C ASP A 157 -21.35 9.19 -1.13
N GLY A 158 -20.03 9.07 -1.29
CA GLY A 158 -19.33 9.51 -2.51
C GLY A 158 -18.61 10.86 -2.37
N THR A 159 -18.93 11.65 -1.34
CA THR A 159 -18.41 13.01 -1.17
C THR A 159 -16.90 13.01 -0.97
N ALA A 160 -16.17 13.74 -1.82
CA ALA A 160 -14.74 13.96 -1.64
C ALA A 160 -14.50 14.92 -0.47
N VAL A 161 -13.51 14.61 0.37
CA VAL A 161 -13.06 15.49 1.44
C VAL A 161 -11.85 16.29 0.93
N ASP A 162 -11.96 17.61 0.98
CA ASP A 162 -10.91 18.52 0.47
C ASP A 162 -9.70 18.64 1.42
N ASP A 163 -9.89 18.31 2.70
CA ASP A 163 -8.78 18.26 3.65
C ASP A 163 -7.72 17.26 3.16
N ALA A 164 -6.45 17.58 3.37
CA ALA A 164 -5.32 16.72 3.03
C ALA A 164 -4.48 16.43 4.26
N LEU A 165 -4.00 15.19 4.38
CA LEU A 165 -3.03 14.78 5.39
C LEU A 165 -1.64 14.79 4.76
N LEU A 166 -0.64 15.35 5.46
CA LEU A 166 0.75 15.37 4.98
C LEU A 166 1.28 13.96 4.77
N THR A 167 1.00 13.08 5.72
CA THR A 167 1.43 11.67 5.75
C THR A 167 0.78 10.86 4.66
N GLY A 168 -0.55 10.96 4.54
CA GLY A 168 -1.32 10.35 3.47
C GLY A 168 -0.82 10.81 2.10
N SER A 169 -0.58 12.11 1.93
CA SER A 169 -0.04 12.68 0.69
C SER A 169 1.39 12.22 0.38
N SER A 170 2.25 12.08 1.39
CA SER A 170 3.62 11.58 1.22
C SER A 170 3.65 10.12 0.82
N SER A 171 2.79 9.30 1.45
CA SER A 171 2.54 7.92 1.04
C SER A 171 2.03 7.84 -0.40
N VAL A 172 1.00 8.62 -0.75
CA VAL A 172 0.46 8.61 -2.11
C VAL A 172 1.52 9.03 -3.13
N HIS A 173 2.37 10.01 -2.81
CA HIS A 173 3.49 10.37 -3.67
C HIS A 173 4.45 9.20 -3.88
N HIS A 174 4.77 8.43 -2.84
CA HIS A 174 5.57 7.20 -3.00
C HIS A 174 4.86 6.17 -3.90
N ALA A 175 3.58 5.92 -3.65
CA ALA A 175 2.77 5.00 -4.45
C ALA A 175 2.68 5.40 -5.93
N LEU A 176 2.50 6.69 -6.24
CA LEU A 176 2.50 7.21 -7.61
C LEU A 176 3.84 6.95 -8.31
N ARG A 177 4.96 7.06 -7.59
CA ARG A 177 6.27 6.71 -8.15
C ARG A 177 6.41 5.23 -8.46
N CYS A 178 5.86 4.36 -7.62
CA CYS A 178 5.80 2.92 -7.89
C CYS A 178 4.90 2.63 -9.09
N ALA A 179 3.73 3.26 -9.18
CA ALA A 179 2.84 3.13 -10.34
C ALA A 179 3.49 3.58 -11.64
N LEU A 180 4.23 4.70 -11.63
CA LEU A 180 5.01 5.18 -12.77
C LEU A 180 6.14 4.22 -13.15
N ALA A 181 6.80 3.59 -12.18
CA ALA A 181 7.81 2.57 -12.45
C ALA A 181 7.20 1.31 -13.09
N ILE A 182 6.02 0.87 -12.63
CA ILE A 182 5.26 -0.21 -13.28
C ILE A 182 4.89 0.19 -14.72
N ALA A 183 4.42 1.42 -14.92
CA ALA A 183 4.04 1.93 -16.23
C ALA A 183 5.23 1.96 -17.21
N GLU A 184 6.41 2.37 -16.73
CA GLU A 184 7.66 2.37 -17.49
C GLU A 184 8.09 0.94 -17.86
N GLU A 185 8.06 0.01 -16.91
CA GLU A 185 8.36 -1.42 -17.14
C GLU A 185 7.46 -2.03 -18.22
N ARG A 186 6.21 -1.57 -18.31
CA ARG A 186 5.22 -2.01 -19.31
C ARG A 186 5.27 -1.24 -20.63
N GLU A 187 6.14 -0.24 -20.75
CA GLU A 187 6.17 0.68 -21.89
C GLU A 187 4.81 1.38 -22.13
N GLU A 188 4.07 1.72 -21.06
CA GLU A 188 2.77 2.41 -21.08
C GLU A 188 2.89 3.82 -20.47
N PRO A 189 3.27 4.88 -21.23
CA PRO A 189 3.52 6.20 -20.67
C PRO A 189 2.27 6.83 -20.01
N GLN A 190 2.46 7.42 -18.82
CA GLN A 190 1.42 8.08 -18.04
C GLN A 190 1.77 9.55 -17.74
N PRO A 191 1.72 10.46 -18.74
CA PRO A 191 2.15 11.85 -18.58
C PRO A 191 1.32 12.64 -17.54
N ASP A 192 0.02 12.34 -17.43
CA ASP A 192 -0.84 13.00 -16.45
C ASP A 192 -0.48 12.58 -15.02
N TRP A 193 -0.07 11.32 -14.80
CA TRP A 193 0.41 10.85 -13.52
C TRP A 193 1.75 11.50 -13.14
N GLU A 194 2.67 11.70 -14.10
CA GLU A 194 3.94 12.40 -13.87
C GLU A 194 3.71 13.84 -13.40
N LEU A 195 2.79 14.56 -14.06
CA LEU A 195 2.41 15.92 -13.67
C LEU A 195 1.77 15.95 -12.28
N ALA A 196 0.86 15.03 -12.00
CA ALA A 196 0.20 14.91 -10.70
C ALA A 196 1.20 14.61 -9.57
N ALA A 197 2.13 13.67 -9.79
CA ALA A 197 3.19 13.33 -8.85
C ALA A 197 4.12 14.53 -8.60
N GLY A 198 4.46 15.29 -9.65
CA GLY A 198 5.24 16.53 -9.54
C GLY A 198 4.52 17.61 -8.72
N ALA A 199 3.23 17.82 -8.95
CA ALA A 199 2.42 18.77 -8.21
C ALA A 199 2.30 18.39 -6.72
N LEU A 200 2.08 17.11 -6.44
CA LEU A 200 2.02 16.57 -5.08
C LEU A 200 3.37 16.72 -4.35
N ALA A 201 4.48 16.37 -5.02
CA ALA A 201 5.82 16.53 -4.47
C ALA A 201 6.14 17.99 -4.14
N HIS A 202 5.69 18.93 -4.98
CA HIS A 202 5.83 20.36 -4.72
C HIS A 202 5.00 20.80 -3.52
N ALA A 203 3.74 20.35 -3.41
CA ALA A 203 2.88 20.64 -2.28
C ALA A 203 3.48 20.16 -0.96
N VAL A 204 3.90 18.89 -0.88
CA VAL A 204 4.51 18.28 0.32
C VAL A 204 5.77 19.05 0.76
N ARG A 205 6.63 19.48 -0.17
CA ARG A 205 7.90 20.13 0.17
C ARG A 205 7.80 21.61 0.51
N HIS A 206 6.86 22.32 -0.11
CA HIS A 206 6.86 23.78 -0.11
C HIS A 206 5.59 24.41 0.46
N HIS A 207 4.54 23.61 0.69
CA HIS A 207 3.23 24.10 1.09
C HIS A 207 2.64 23.36 2.29
N PRO A 208 3.32 23.36 3.46
CA PRO A 208 2.79 22.73 4.68
C PRO A 208 1.42 23.31 5.07
N GLU A 209 1.12 24.57 4.72
CA GLU A 209 -0.17 25.23 5.00
C GLU A 209 -1.37 24.60 4.27
N ARG A 210 -1.14 23.70 3.32
CA ARG A 210 -2.20 23.00 2.58
C ARG A 210 -2.67 21.71 3.27
N PHE A 211 -1.98 21.28 4.32
CA PHE A 211 -2.29 20.07 5.05
C PHE A 211 -2.88 20.40 6.41
N LEU A 212 -3.68 19.48 6.95
CA LEU A 212 -4.19 19.60 8.32
C LEU A 212 -3.03 19.57 9.31
N ASP A 213 -3.03 20.50 10.28
CA ASP A 213 -2.10 20.48 11.41
C ASP A 213 -2.38 19.24 12.27
N LYS A 214 -1.48 18.27 12.17
CA LYS A 214 -1.47 17.04 12.96
C LYS A 214 -0.14 16.86 13.70
N ASP A 215 0.59 17.94 13.94
CA ASP A 215 1.92 17.98 14.60
C ASP A 215 1.91 17.35 16.01
N ARG A 216 0.74 17.34 16.65
CA ARG A 216 0.52 16.71 17.97
C ARG A 216 0.47 15.18 17.91
N TYR A 217 0.13 14.62 16.76
CA TYR A 217 0.00 13.18 16.55
C TYR A 217 1.29 12.63 15.96
N SER A 218 1.67 11.40 16.34
CA SER A 218 2.86 10.75 15.79
C SER A 218 2.83 10.52 14.29
N MET A 219 1.64 10.64 13.68
CA MET A 219 1.39 10.40 12.26
C MET A 219 2.36 11.21 11.39
N ASP A 220 2.41 12.54 11.57
CA ASP A 220 3.24 13.47 10.77
C ASP A 220 4.74 13.33 11.00
N TRP A 221 5.14 12.61 12.05
CA TRP A 221 6.54 12.35 12.37
C TRP A 221 7.01 10.96 11.91
N TYR A 222 6.07 10.01 11.69
CA TYR A 222 6.37 8.61 11.40
C TYR A 222 6.34 8.30 9.89
N TYR A 223 5.52 8.99 9.10
CA TYR A 223 5.43 8.81 7.64
C TYR A 223 6.06 10.02 6.92
N PRO A 224 7.35 9.95 6.55
CA PRO A 224 8.07 11.03 5.85
C PRO A 224 7.69 11.18 4.38
#